data_AF-A0A930WLT6-F1
#
_entry.id   AF-A0A930WLT6-F1
#
_cell.length_a   1.000
_cell.length_b   1.000
_cell.length_c   1.000
_cell.angle_alpha   90.00
_cell.angle_beta   90.00
_cell.angle_gamma   90.00
#
_symmetry.space_group_name_H-M   'P 1'
#
loop_
_entity.id
_entity.type
_entity.pdbx_description
1 polymer ?
#
loop_
_entity_poly.entity_id
_entity_poly.type
_entity_poly.pdbx_seq_one_letter_code
_entity_poly.pdbx_strand_id
1 'polypeptide(L)'
;AEINRIKETKFGTWDWNYGKSPEYNIRRGTKFPSGKVEIFANVIESKIQDIKIYGDFFGIEDVAAVEDVLRGVKYEREDVLKALQTINLGRYFAGITAEEIAEAVVE
;
A
#
# COMPACT_ATOMS: atom_id res chain seq x y z
N ALA A 1 -25.35 -1.78 -23.63
CA ALA A 1 -25.78 -2.50 -22.41
C ALA A 1 -24.61 -2.77 -21.48
N GLU A 2 -23.47 -3.24 -21.99
CA GLU A 2 -22.29 -3.60 -21.17
C GLU A 2 -21.63 -2.42 -20.43
N ILE A 3 -21.59 -1.23 -21.05
CA ILE A 3 -21.00 0.00 -20.46
C ILE A 3 -21.74 0.44 -19.18
N ASN A 4 -23.07 0.24 -19.11
CA ASN A 4 -23.86 0.64 -17.95
C ASN A 4 -23.63 -0.28 -16.74
N ARG A 5 -23.37 -1.57 -16.97
CA ARG A 5 -23.04 -2.51 -15.86
C ARG A 5 -21.72 -2.18 -15.18
N ILE A 6 -20.70 -1.77 -15.93
CA ILE A 6 -19.39 -1.39 -15.36
C ILE A 6 -19.54 -0.07 -14.57
N LYS A 7 -20.39 0.85 -15.05
CA LYS A 7 -20.72 2.09 -14.34
C LYS A 7 -21.36 1.84 -12.98
N GLU A 8 -22.34 0.94 -12.91
CA GLU A 8 -23.08 0.65 -11.68
C GLU A 8 -22.31 -0.20 -10.68
N THR A 9 -21.44 -1.11 -11.14
CA THR A 9 -20.70 -2.03 -10.26
C THR A 9 -19.33 -1.50 -9.81
N LYS A 10 -18.70 -0.61 -10.59
CA LYS A 10 -17.42 0.03 -10.21
C LYS A 10 -17.58 1.51 -9.87
N PHE A 11 -18.06 2.34 -10.78
CA PHE A 11 -17.93 3.80 -10.63
C PHE A 11 -18.96 4.48 -9.69
N GLY A 12 -20.00 3.76 -9.27
CA GLY A 12 -21.09 4.32 -8.45
C GLY A 12 -21.08 3.91 -6.97
N THR A 13 -20.22 2.99 -6.55
CA THR A 13 -20.23 2.49 -5.17
C THR A 13 -19.35 3.36 -4.26
N TRP A 14 -19.87 3.68 -3.08
CA TRP A 14 -19.11 4.35 -2.01
C TRP A 14 -17.84 3.55 -1.64
N ASP A 15 -17.92 2.21 -1.75
CA ASP A 15 -16.80 1.28 -1.61
C ASP A 15 -15.68 1.48 -2.65
N TRP A 16 -16.01 1.93 -3.87
CA TRP A 16 -15.02 2.26 -4.92
C TRP A 16 -14.56 3.72 -4.84
N ASN A 17 -15.45 4.65 -4.50
CA ASN A 17 -15.13 6.08 -4.45
C ASN A 17 -14.38 6.49 -3.18
N TYR A 18 -14.58 5.79 -2.06
CA TYR A 18 -13.96 6.11 -0.76
C TYR A 18 -13.27 4.90 -0.11
N GLY A 19 -13.66 3.67 -0.46
CA GLY A 19 -13.28 2.48 0.32
C GLY A 19 -13.99 2.45 1.68
N LYS A 20 -14.21 1.26 2.23
CA LYS A 20 -14.33 1.17 3.70
C LYS A 20 -13.02 1.68 4.26
N SER A 21 -13.04 2.53 5.28
CA SER A 21 -11.87 2.79 6.11
C SER A 21 -11.51 1.50 6.83
N PRO A 22 -10.42 0.78 6.49
CA PRO A 22 -9.93 -0.28 7.35
C PRO A 22 -9.78 0.23 8.79
N GLU A 23 -9.93 -0.65 9.77
CA GLU A 23 -9.48 -0.34 11.12
C GLU A 23 -7.95 -0.17 11.05
N TYR A 24 -7.45 1.05 10.91
CA TYR A 24 -6.02 1.35 10.94
C TYR A 24 -5.69 2.17 12.17
N ASN A 25 -4.68 1.72 12.90
CA ASN A 25 -4.14 2.44 14.07
C ASN A 25 -2.87 3.22 13.72
N ILE A 26 -2.34 3.05 12.51
CA ILE A 26 -1.19 3.77 11.99
C ILE A 26 -1.55 4.40 10.65
N ARG A 27 -1.21 5.69 10.52
CA ARG A 27 -1.30 6.43 9.27
C ARG A 27 -0.01 7.22 9.06
N ARG A 28 0.61 7.05 7.91
CA ARG A 28 1.81 7.78 7.51
C ARG A 28 1.70 8.32 6.10
N GLY A 29 2.43 9.40 5.83
CA GLY A 29 2.46 10.03 4.52
C GLY A 29 3.84 10.61 4.26
N THR A 30 4.53 10.07 3.26
CA THR A 30 5.89 10.47 2.89
C THR A 30 5.89 10.98 1.45
N LYS A 31 6.52 12.13 1.22
CA LYS A 31 6.64 12.72 -0.11
C LYS A 31 8.04 12.45 -0.66
N PHE A 32 8.12 11.63 -1.69
CA PHE A 32 9.35 11.34 -2.44
C PHE A 32 9.43 12.22 -3.69
N PRO A 33 10.63 12.36 -4.29
CA PRO A 33 10.79 13.02 -5.58
C PRO A 33 9.91 12.39 -6.68
N SER A 34 9.71 11.07 -6.62
CA SER A 34 8.97 10.27 -7.59
C SER A 34 7.48 10.07 -7.25
N GLY A 35 6.96 10.81 -6.25
CA GLY A 35 5.56 10.73 -5.82
C GLY A 35 5.38 10.69 -4.31
N LYS A 36 4.17 10.95 -3.85
CA LYS A 36 3.71 10.79 -2.48
C LYS A 36 3.21 9.37 -2.25
N VAL A 37 3.57 8.81 -1.10
CA VAL A 37 3.08 7.52 -0.61
C VAL A 37 2.39 7.77 0.73
N GLU A 38 1.14 7.32 0.87
CA GLU A 38 0.36 7.31 2.10
C GLU A 38 0.08 5.86 2.52
N ILE A 39 0.44 5.53 3.74
CA ILE A 39 0.33 4.19 4.29
C ILE A 39 -0.68 4.21 5.42
N PHE A 40 -1.59 3.26 5.39
CA PHE A 40 -2.55 3.00 6.44
C PHE A 40 -2.36 1.57 6.88
N ALA A 41 -1.93 1.35 8.11
CA ALA A 41 -1.65 0.02 8.63
C ALA A 41 -2.46 -0.25 9.90
N ASN A 42 -2.88 -1.49 10.04
CA ASN A 42 -3.40 -2.03 11.28
C ASN A 42 -2.36 -2.94 11.90
N VAL A 43 -1.78 -2.52 13.02
CA VAL A 43 -0.76 -3.31 13.71
C VAL A 43 -1.32 -3.88 15.01
N ILE A 44 -1.36 -5.19 15.11
CA ILE A 44 -1.84 -5.93 16.29
C ILE A 44 -0.74 -6.92 16.70
N GLU A 45 -0.40 -6.96 17.98
CA GLU A 45 0.67 -7.83 18.52
C GLU A 45 2.00 -7.70 17.73
N SER A 46 2.38 -6.45 17.42
CA SER A 46 3.60 -6.11 16.67
C SER A 46 3.68 -6.68 15.25
N LYS A 47 2.55 -7.08 14.66
CA LYS A 47 2.47 -7.54 13.26
C LYS A 47 1.47 -6.72 12.47
N ILE A 48 1.76 -6.54 11.18
CA ILE A 48 0.87 -5.89 10.23
C ILE A 48 -0.29 -6.86 9.93
N GLN A 49 -1.47 -6.60 10.47
CA GLN A 49 -2.67 -7.39 10.16
C GLN A 49 -3.23 -7.01 8.80
N ASP A 50 -3.30 -5.71 8.53
CA ASP A 50 -3.71 -5.19 7.24
C ASP A 50 -2.94 -3.90 6.92
N ILE A 51 -2.79 -3.63 5.63
CA ILE A 51 -2.09 -2.45 5.13
C ILE A 51 -2.69 -2.00 3.81
N LYS A 52 -2.88 -0.69 3.67
CA LYS A 52 -3.28 -0.03 2.44
C LYS A 52 -2.28 1.05 2.06
N ILE A 53 -1.90 1.08 0.79
CA ILE A 53 -0.94 2.02 0.24
C ILE A 53 -1.64 2.86 -0.83
N TYR A 54 -1.69 4.16 -0.60
CA TYR A 54 -2.24 5.15 -1.52
C TYR A 54 -1.16 6.14 -1.95
N GLY A 55 -1.39 6.87 -3.03
CA GLY A 55 -0.45 7.89 -3.47
C GLY A 55 -0.56 8.20 -4.95
N ASP A 56 0.32 9.08 -5.40
CA ASP A 56 0.55 9.44 -6.81
C ASP A 56 1.91 8.94 -7.31
N PHE A 57 2.45 7.88 -6.67
CA PHE A 57 3.61 7.15 -7.16
C PHE A 57 3.29 6.37 -8.44
N PHE A 58 4.31 6.13 -9.26
CA PHE A 58 4.18 5.40 -10.50
C PHE A 58 4.67 3.95 -10.36
N GLY A 59 3.91 3.02 -10.91
CA GLY A 59 4.26 1.59 -11.00
C GLY A 59 3.65 1.00 -12.28
N ILE A 60 4.25 -0.08 -12.78
CA ILE A 60 3.70 -0.84 -13.91
C ILE A 60 2.77 -1.98 -13.43
N GLU A 61 2.82 -2.31 -12.14
CA GLU A 61 1.96 -3.32 -11.50
C GLU A 61 1.18 -2.72 -10.33
N ASP A 62 0.16 -3.45 -9.89
CA ASP A 62 -0.73 -3.06 -8.79
C ASP A 62 0.00 -3.18 -7.43
N VAL A 63 -0.05 -2.11 -6.63
CA VAL A 63 0.55 -2.05 -5.30
C VAL A 63 -0.07 -3.05 -4.32
N ALA A 64 -1.26 -3.59 -4.61
CA ALA A 64 -1.89 -4.66 -3.83
C ALA A 64 -0.96 -5.86 -3.60
N ALA A 65 -0.07 -6.19 -4.54
CA ALA A 65 0.91 -7.26 -4.36
C ALA A 65 1.95 -6.92 -3.28
N VAL A 66 2.32 -5.64 -3.13
CA VAL A 66 3.21 -5.17 -2.06
C VAL A 66 2.48 -5.24 -0.71
N GLU A 67 1.21 -4.84 -0.68
CA GLU A 67 0.36 -4.97 0.52
C GLU A 67 0.28 -6.43 0.99
N ASP A 68 0.05 -7.36 0.06
CA ASP A 68 -0.02 -8.80 0.34
C ASP A 68 1.27 -9.34 0.98
N VAL A 69 2.43 -8.91 0.49
CA VAL A 69 3.74 -9.33 1.02
C VAL A 69 4.00 -8.80 2.43
N LEU A 70 3.44 -7.63 2.76
CA LEU A 70 3.62 -7.01 4.07
C LEU A 70 2.63 -7.52 5.13
N ARG A 71 1.51 -8.13 4.74
CA ARG A 71 0.58 -8.72 5.72
C ARG A 71 1.22 -9.89 6.46
N GLY A 72 1.06 -9.88 7.78
CA GLY A 72 1.66 -10.85 8.70
C GLY A 72 3.12 -10.58 9.05
N VAL A 73 3.78 -9.63 8.40
CA VAL A 73 5.17 -9.25 8.69
C VAL A 73 5.22 -8.51 10.04
N LYS A 74 6.31 -8.74 10.78
CA LYS A 74 6.56 -8.01 12.01
C LYS A 74 6.76 -6.53 11.68
N TYR A 75 6.10 -5.66 12.44
CA TYR A 75 6.14 -4.22 12.22
C TYR A 75 7.44 -3.61 12.75
N GLU A 76 8.54 -3.96 12.08
CA GLU A 76 9.91 -3.55 12.36
C GLU A 76 10.61 -3.28 11.03
N ARG A 77 11.49 -2.28 10.98
CA ARG A 77 12.18 -1.86 9.74
C ARG A 77 12.86 -3.03 9.02
N GLU A 78 13.59 -3.87 9.75
CA GLU A 78 14.37 -4.96 9.17
C GLU A 78 13.48 -6.06 8.56
N ASP A 79 12.38 -6.41 9.22
CA ASP A 79 11.46 -7.45 8.74
C ASP A 79 10.65 -6.96 7.54
N VAL A 80 10.20 -5.70 7.56
CA VAL A 80 9.54 -5.05 6.44
C VAL A 80 10.48 -4.97 5.23
N LEU A 81 11.72 -4.52 5.42
CA LEU A 81 12.71 -4.44 4.34
C LEU A 81 12.99 -5.81 3.73
N LYS A 82 13.18 -6.85 4.56
CA LYS A 82 13.39 -8.23 4.08
C LYS A 82 12.21 -8.71 3.24
N ALA A 83 10.97 -8.44 3.66
CA ALA A 83 9.79 -8.80 2.90
C ALA A 83 9.75 -8.07 1.55
N LEU A 84 10.01 -6.76 1.52
CA LEU A 84 10.06 -5.97 0.28
C LEU A 84 11.15 -6.43 -0.69
N GLN A 85 12.29 -6.92 -0.19
CA GLN A 85 13.37 -7.46 -1.01
C GLN A 85 13.03 -8.81 -1.68
N THR A 86 11.96 -9.49 -1.27
CA THR A 86 11.50 -10.72 -1.94
C THR A 86 10.83 -10.48 -3.28
N ILE A 87 10.46 -9.23 -3.58
CA ILE A 87 9.80 -8.81 -4.80
C ILE A 87 10.59 -7.72 -5.53
N ASN A 88 10.39 -7.60 -6.84
CA ASN A 88 10.99 -6.52 -7.61
C ASN A 88 10.20 -5.22 -7.39
N LEU A 89 10.56 -4.47 -6.33
CA LEU A 89 9.85 -3.28 -5.91
C LEU A 89 9.77 -2.18 -6.98
N GLY A 90 10.77 -2.11 -7.87
CA GLY A 90 10.79 -1.15 -8.98
C GLY A 90 9.65 -1.31 -9.99
N ARG A 91 8.93 -2.44 -9.95
CA ARG A 91 7.71 -2.65 -10.76
C ARG A 91 6.47 -1.97 -10.15
N TYR A 92 6.49 -1.67 -8.86
CA TYR A 92 5.38 -1.05 -8.13
C TYR A 92 5.67 0.41 -7.79
N PHE A 93 6.94 0.75 -7.53
CA PHE A 93 7.39 2.10 -7.23
C PHE A 93 8.59 2.48 -8.09
N ALA A 94 8.34 3.26 -9.14
CA ALA A 94 9.37 3.79 -10.02
C ALA A 94 10.17 4.87 -9.30
N GLY A 95 11.46 4.61 -9.08
CA GLY A 95 12.37 5.56 -8.46
C GLY A 95 12.11 5.79 -6.96
N ILE A 96 11.59 4.77 -6.26
CA ILE A 96 11.58 4.68 -4.80
C ILE A 96 12.16 3.31 -4.42
N THR A 97 13.12 3.30 -3.50
CA THR A 97 13.86 2.10 -3.07
C THR A 97 13.10 1.29 -2.01
N ALA A 98 13.53 0.06 -1.78
CA ALA A 98 12.94 -0.78 -0.73
C ALA A 98 13.21 -0.24 0.67
N GLU A 99 14.37 0.37 0.86
CA GLU A 99 14.77 1.05 2.08
C GLU A 99 13.87 2.25 2.37
N GLU A 100 13.59 3.07 1.36
CA GLU A 100 12.69 4.22 1.48
C GLU A 100 11.25 3.81 1.77
N ILE A 101 10.73 2.75 1.12
CA ILE A 101 9.39 2.24 1.41
C ILE A 101 9.34 1.60 2.81
N ALA A 102 10.36 0.85 3.21
CA ALA A 102 10.42 0.28 4.56
C ALA A 102 10.39 1.37 5.63
N GLU A 103 11.12 2.46 5.42
CA GLU A 103 11.09 3.65 6.28
C GLU A 103 9.69 4.27 6.33
N ALA A 104 9.07 4.53 5.17
CA ALA A 104 7.71 5.08 5.12
C ALA A 104 6.66 4.20 5.82
N VAL A 105 6.87 2.87 5.85
CA VAL A 105 5.99 1.92 6.54
C VAL A 105 6.16 1.98 8.05
N VAL A 106 7.37 2.18 8.59
CA VAL A 106 7.66 1.98 10.02
C VAL A 106 8.08 3.24 10.79
N GLU A 107 8.45 4.33 10.13
CA GLU A 107 8.96 5.58 10.72
C GLU A 107 8.04 6.77 10.40
#